data_AF-A0A7V4F1V2-F1
#
_entry.id   AF-A0A7V4F1V2-F1
#
_cell.length_a   1.000
_cell.length_b   1.000
_cell.length_c   1.000
_cell.angle_alpha   90.00
_cell.angle_beta   90.00
_cell.angle_gamma   90.00
#
_symmetry.space_group_name_H-M   'P 1'
#
loop_
_entity.id
_entity.type
_entity.pdbx_description
1 polymer ?
#
loop_
_entity_poly.entity_id
_entity_poly.type
_entity_poly.pdbx_seq_one_letter_code
_entity_poly.pdbx_strand_id
1 'polypeptide(L)'
;MELTSVQVNQIQKLGISPEEIEKQIKAFKEGFPYARLVRPATVNDGIIKPSASDLEEWIKNYDEHHAQLDIVKFVPASGAASRMFKGLFEYLNTNQPNNDTEQLLQHMEKFPFYNDLYQQFAKNEKDLTAYFNLTGLKEIVEQLLSEEGLGYGYKPKGLLKFHHYPDGDRTAVEEHLVEGLMHARGRQGVKIHFTVSPEHEALFLAEFDRLKKKYPSEKFELSYSFQKPSTNTIAVDENNIPVTEPDGTFVFRPGGHGALLENLNNITADLTFIKNIDNIAPDRLKSLSVRYKKALGGLAIKIKHQITDYLTYLEWHDSYTQKRKHEIAQFMKLYLGICVPEDLDNSIFAGYIKSKLDKPIRICGMVKNTGEPGGGPFWVLNRKGEATLQIIESSQVNLNDTQQKEIFVKATHFNPVDMVCLTTDFAGNKFNLLKYRDDKAGFITEKTYRGKKIKVQELPGLWNGSMAHWITIFVEIPVETFTPVKTFTDWLRNEHQNKL
;
A
#
# COMPACT_ATOMS: atom_id res chain seq x y z
N MET A 1 -31.50 -11.63 -10.06
CA MET A 1 -31.72 -10.74 -11.22
C MET A 1 -31.59 -11.59 -12.48
N GLU A 2 -32.50 -11.50 -13.45
CA GLU A 2 -32.29 -12.18 -14.73
C GLU A 2 -31.26 -11.42 -15.57
N LEU A 3 -30.16 -12.09 -15.92
CA LEU A 3 -29.09 -11.52 -16.75
C LEU A 3 -29.31 -11.88 -18.22
N THR A 4 -29.04 -10.94 -19.12
CA THR A 4 -29.05 -11.23 -20.55
C THR A 4 -27.84 -12.09 -20.94
N SER A 5 -27.89 -12.77 -22.10
CA SER A 5 -26.76 -13.56 -22.61
C SER A 5 -25.48 -12.73 -22.79
N VAL A 6 -25.62 -11.46 -23.18
CA VAL A 6 -24.51 -10.50 -23.30
C VAL A 6 -23.86 -10.25 -21.93
N GLN A 7 -24.67 -10.03 -20.90
CA GLN A 7 -24.19 -9.78 -19.53
C GLN A 7 -23.54 -11.02 -18.93
N VAL A 8 -24.11 -12.21 -19.14
CA VAL A 8 -23.52 -13.49 -18.69
C VAL A 8 -22.13 -13.69 -19.30
N ASN A 9 -22.00 -13.48 -20.62
CA ASN A 9 -20.71 -13.58 -21.29
C ASN A 9 -19.69 -12.54 -20.78
N GLN A 10 -20.13 -11.32 -20.49
CA GLN A 10 -19.27 -10.27 -19.94
C GLN A 10 -18.72 -10.64 -18.56
N ILE A 11 -19.58 -11.04 -17.62
CA ILE A 11 -19.14 -11.34 -16.25
C ILE A 11 -18.28 -12.60 -16.19
N GLN A 12 -18.53 -13.59 -17.06
CA GLN A 12 -17.66 -14.77 -17.21
C GLN A 12 -16.26 -14.39 -17.69
N LYS A 13 -16.13 -13.49 -18.69
CA LYS A 13 -14.83 -12.98 -19.15
C LYS A 13 -14.08 -12.21 -18.05
N LEU A 14 -14.81 -11.51 -17.18
CA LEU A 14 -14.22 -10.83 -16.03
C LEU A 14 -13.90 -11.77 -14.87
N GLY A 15 -14.37 -13.02 -14.89
CA GLY A 15 -14.23 -13.96 -13.77
C GLY A 15 -15.10 -13.59 -12.57
N ILE A 16 -16.25 -12.92 -12.78
CA ILE A 16 -17.20 -12.53 -11.75
C ILE A 16 -18.41 -13.46 -11.82
N SER A 17 -18.81 -14.04 -10.69
CA SER A 17 -19.99 -14.89 -10.63
C SER A 17 -21.29 -14.07 -10.55
N PRO A 18 -22.44 -14.61 -11.00
CA PRO A 18 -23.74 -13.94 -10.84
C PRO A 18 -24.05 -13.58 -9.38
N GLU A 19 -23.69 -14.45 -8.43
CA GLU A 19 -23.90 -14.24 -6.99
C GLU A 19 -23.09 -13.05 -6.46
N GLU A 20 -21.88 -12.84 -6.97
CA GLU A 20 -21.07 -11.68 -6.60
C GLU A 20 -21.68 -10.37 -7.14
N ILE A 21 -22.28 -10.38 -8.33
CA ILE A 21 -23.04 -9.22 -8.85
C ILE A 21 -24.24 -8.92 -7.95
N GLU A 22 -25.01 -9.92 -7.55
CA GLU A 22 -26.15 -9.73 -6.65
C GLU A 22 -25.70 -9.20 -5.28
N LYS A 23 -24.58 -9.71 -4.75
CA LYS A 23 -23.96 -9.22 -3.51
C LYS A 23 -23.55 -7.75 -3.62
N GLN A 24 -22.92 -7.35 -4.73
CA GLN A 24 -22.58 -5.94 -4.97
C GLN A 24 -23.84 -5.08 -5.04
N ILE A 25 -24.86 -5.45 -5.81
CA ILE A 25 -26.12 -4.68 -5.90
C ILE A 25 -26.78 -4.56 -4.52
N LYS A 26 -26.77 -5.62 -3.71
CA LYS A 26 -27.29 -5.60 -2.35
C LYS A 26 -26.51 -4.64 -1.46
N ALA A 27 -25.19 -4.61 -1.55
CA ALA A 27 -24.35 -3.69 -0.78
C ALA A 27 -24.64 -2.20 -1.10
N PHE A 28 -25.02 -1.86 -2.35
CA PHE A 28 -25.47 -0.50 -2.67
C PHE A 28 -26.78 -0.11 -1.97
N LYS A 29 -27.66 -1.08 -1.75
CA LYS A 29 -28.97 -0.86 -1.08
C LYS A 29 -28.82 -0.78 0.43
N GLU A 30 -27.99 -1.64 1.01
CA GLU A 30 -27.78 -1.70 2.46
C GLU A 30 -26.77 -0.66 2.97
N GLY A 31 -25.84 -0.25 2.11
CA GLY A 31 -24.69 0.55 2.49
C GLY A 31 -23.63 -0.25 3.27
N PHE A 32 -22.53 0.42 3.60
CA PHE A 32 -21.48 -0.13 4.45
C PHE A 32 -21.53 0.51 5.84
N PRO A 33 -21.42 -0.28 6.92
CA PRO A 33 -21.39 0.25 8.27
C PRO A 33 -20.09 1.04 8.51
N TYR A 34 -20.21 2.17 9.20
CA TYR A 34 -19.05 2.90 9.70
C TYR A 34 -18.29 2.10 10.75
N ALA A 35 -16.97 2.29 10.79
CA ALA A 35 -16.11 1.77 11.84
C ALA A 35 -16.51 2.37 13.19
N ARG A 36 -16.50 1.53 14.24
CA ARG A 36 -16.77 1.95 15.61
C ARG A 36 -15.45 2.15 16.35
N LEU A 37 -14.96 3.38 16.33
CA LEU A 37 -13.72 3.75 17.03
C LEU A 37 -13.96 3.73 18.54
N VAL A 38 -13.04 3.10 19.27
CA VAL A 38 -12.99 3.12 20.74
C VAL A 38 -12.12 4.27 21.21
N ARG A 39 -10.90 4.37 20.66
CA ARG A 39 -9.89 5.41 20.94
C ARG A 39 -8.76 5.37 19.90
N PRO A 40 -7.99 6.45 19.68
CA PRO A 40 -6.78 6.36 18.87
C PRO A 40 -5.76 5.42 19.50
N ALA A 41 -4.97 4.73 18.69
CA ALA A 41 -3.77 4.06 19.20
C ALA A 41 -2.69 5.12 19.45
N THR A 42 -2.00 5.01 20.58
CA THR A 42 -0.92 5.93 20.99
C THR A 42 0.26 5.13 21.50
N VAL A 43 1.40 5.80 21.71
CA VAL A 43 2.55 5.17 22.36
C VAL A 43 2.15 4.67 23.74
N ASN A 44 2.44 3.40 24.02
CA ASN A 44 2.02 2.66 25.22
C ASN A 44 0.53 2.24 25.25
N ASP A 45 -0.27 2.57 24.24
CA ASP A 45 -1.63 2.07 24.05
C ASP A 45 -1.86 1.71 22.57
N GLY A 46 -1.29 0.58 22.17
CA GLY A 46 -1.44 0.03 20.82
C GLY A 46 -0.33 0.39 19.83
N ILE A 47 0.56 1.34 20.14
CA ILE A 47 1.77 1.62 19.37
C ILE A 47 3.00 1.33 20.25
N ILE A 48 3.87 0.46 19.75
CA ILE A 48 5.17 0.16 20.35
C ILE A 48 6.14 1.25 19.93
N LYS A 49 6.75 1.92 20.91
CA LYS A 49 7.88 2.82 20.65
C LYS A 49 9.17 2.07 20.98
N PRO A 50 9.97 1.67 19.97
CA PRO A 50 11.19 0.93 20.23
C PRO A 50 12.20 1.81 20.98
N SER A 51 12.80 1.27 22.03
CA SER A 51 14.04 1.82 22.57
C SER A 51 15.20 1.59 21.60
N ALA A 52 16.34 2.24 21.84
CA ALA A 52 17.55 1.96 21.07
C ALA A 52 17.98 0.48 21.18
N SER A 53 17.79 -0.13 22.35
CA SER A 53 18.08 -1.55 22.56
C SER A 53 17.13 -2.46 21.79
N ASP A 54 15.82 -2.17 21.79
CA ASP A 54 14.84 -2.94 21.02
C ASP A 54 15.18 -2.89 19.53
N LEU A 55 15.54 -1.71 19.03
CA LEU A 55 15.88 -1.51 17.63
C LEU A 55 17.10 -2.35 17.22
N GLU A 56 18.17 -2.32 18.01
CA GLU A 56 19.37 -3.13 17.75
C GLU A 56 19.10 -4.63 17.88
N GLU A 57 18.30 -5.06 18.88
CA GLU A 57 17.88 -6.45 19.03
C GLU A 57 17.12 -6.94 17.79
N TRP A 58 16.13 -6.17 17.32
CA TRP A 58 15.34 -6.58 16.17
C TRP A 58 16.17 -6.57 14.89
N ILE A 59 17.03 -5.57 14.67
CA ILE A 59 17.94 -5.54 13.51
C ILE A 59 18.85 -6.76 13.53
N LYS A 60 19.45 -7.08 14.68
CA LYS A 60 20.30 -8.26 14.83
C LYS A 60 19.52 -9.54 14.52
N ASN A 61 18.33 -9.69 15.08
CA ASN A 61 17.47 -10.83 14.80
C ASN A 61 17.14 -10.96 13.30
N TYR A 62 16.92 -9.84 12.61
CA TYR A 62 16.73 -9.86 11.17
C TYR A 62 17.99 -10.29 10.41
N ASP A 63 19.13 -9.68 10.73
CA ASP A 63 20.42 -9.92 10.07
C ASP A 63 20.90 -11.39 10.26
N GLU A 64 20.53 -12.04 11.36
CA GLU A 64 20.85 -13.45 11.62
C GLU A 64 19.98 -14.44 10.82
N HIS A 65 18.75 -14.07 10.43
CA HIS A 65 17.76 -15.00 9.89
C HIS A 65 17.37 -14.74 8.43
N HIS A 66 17.44 -13.50 7.93
CA HIS A 66 16.86 -13.11 6.64
C HIS A 66 17.37 -13.95 5.45
N ALA A 67 18.63 -14.38 5.48
CA ALA A 67 19.25 -15.17 4.42
C ALA A 67 18.64 -16.58 4.28
N GLN A 68 17.94 -17.07 5.29
CA GLN A 68 17.27 -18.38 5.26
C GLN A 68 15.81 -18.28 4.82
N LEU A 69 15.25 -17.08 4.69
CA LEU A 69 13.84 -16.85 4.40
C LEU A 69 13.61 -16.55 2.92
N ASP A 70 12.44 -16.96 2.42
CA ASP A 70 11.92 -16.44 1.17
C ASP A 70 11.28 -15.06 1.43
N ILE A 71 11.96 -14.01 0.97
CA ILE A 71 11.55 -12.61 1.18
C ILE A 71 11.09 -12.00 -0.14
N VAL A 72 9.95 -11.30 -0.10
CA VAL A 72 9.43 -10.52 -1.23
C VAL A 72 9.19 -9.08 -0.81
N LYS A 73 9.60 -8.13 -1.64
CA LYS A 73 9.17 -6.74 -1.54
C LYS A 73 8.02 -6.49 -2.52
N PHE A 74 6.81 -6.36 -1.99
CA PHE A 74 5.60 -6.08 -2.75
C PHE A 74 5.37 -4.58 -2.85
N VAL A 75 5.35 -4.04 -4.07
CA VAL A 75 5.29 -2.60 -4.35
C VAL A 75 4.04 -2.28 -5.17
N PRO A 76 2.99 -1.72 -4.54
CA PRO A 76 1.83 -1.23 -5.29
C PRO A 76 2.25 -0.10 -6.24
N ALA A 77 2.11 -0.31 -7.56
CA ALA A 77 2.62 0.61 -8.59
C ALA A 77 1.63 0.88 -9.75
N SER A 78 0.36 0.50 -9.61
CA SER A 78 -0.67 0.61 -10.66
C SER A 78 -1.27 2.01 -10.80
N GLY A 79 -0.81 2.98 -10.00
CA GLY A 79 -1.27 4.37 -10.08
C GLY A 79 -0.65 5.12 -11.26
N ALA A 80 -1.49 5.71 -12.11
CA ALA A 80 -1.05 6.67 -13.13
C ALA A 80 -0.49 7.94 -12.48
N ALA A 81 0.58 8.51 -13.07
CA ALA A 81 1.15 9.76 -12.58
C ALA A 81 0.36 11.00 -13.00
N SER A 82 -0.64 10.88 -13.87
CA SER A 82 -1.39 12.01 -14.44
C SER A 82 -1.93 13.01 -13.41
N ARG A 83 -2.39 12.54 -12.24
CA ARG A 83 -2.84 13.42 -11.14
C ARG A 83 -1.73 14.31 -10.57
N MET A 84 -0.48 13.84 -10.63
CA MET A 84 0.69 14.57 -10.17
C MET A 84 0.91 15.84 -11.00
N PHE A 85 0.57 15.78 -12.30
CA PHE A 85 0.74 16.88 -13.27
C PHE A 85 -0.55 17.67 -13.53
N LYS A 86 -1.53 17.63 -12.61
CA LYS A 86 -2.84 18.27 -12.80
C LYS A 86 -2.70 19.77 -13.17
N GLY A 87 -1.85 20.53 -12.47
CA GLY A 87 -1.67 21.96 -12.76
C GLY A 87 -1.06 22.20 -14.14
N LEU A 88 -0.15 21.34 -14.59
CA LEU A 88 0.43 21.44 -15.93
C LEU A 88 -0.58 21.11 -17.04
N PHE A 89 -1.43 20.10 -16.85
CA PHE A 89 -2.53 19.82 -17.79
C PHE A 89 -3.57 20.95 -17.82
N GLU A 90 -3.89 21.54 -16.67
CA GLU A 90 -4.77 22.71 -16.59
C GLU A 90 -4.20 23.89 -17.38
N TYR A 91 -2.89 24.11 -17.29
CA TYR A 91 -2.20 25.12 -18.09
C TYR A 91 -2.30 24.82 -19.59
N LEU A 92 -2.09 23.58 -20.05
CA LEU A 92 -2.23 23.24 -21.48
C LEU A 92 -3.64 23.54 -22.03
N ASN A 93 -4.68 23.35 -21.21
CA ASN A 93 -6.07 23.57 -21.62
C ASN A 93 -6.47 25.05 -21.60
N THR A 94 -5.98 25.82 -20.63
CA THR A 94 -6.44 27.20 -20.38
C THR A 94 -5.45 28.26 -20.86
N ASN A 95 -4.19 27.87 -21.08
CA ASN A 95 -3.05 28.74 -21.31
C ASN A 95 -2.84 29.78 -20.18
N GLN A 96 -3.35 29.50 -18.96
CA GLN A 96 -3.23 30.37 -17.79
C GLN A 96 -2.17 29.81 -16.83
N PRO A 97 -1.07 30.54 -16.56
CA PRO A 97 -0.08 30.13 -15.58
C PRO A 97 -0.69 29.90 -14.20
N ASN A 98 -0.14 28.93 -13.48
CA ASN A 98 -0.48 28.57 -12.12
C ASN A 98 0.79 28.20 -11.33
N ASN A 99 0.61 27.88 -10.05
CA ASN A 99 1.71 27.53 -9.16
C ASN A 99 2.64 26.44 -9.73
N ASP A 100 2.10 25.36 -10.33
CA ASP A 100 2.95 24.28 -10.87
C ASP A 100 3.82 24.79 -12.02
N THR A 101 3.27 25.63 -12.91
CA THR A 101 4.05 26.23 -14.00
C THR A 101 5.09 27.23 -13.52
N GLU A 102 4.79 28.01 -12.47
CA GLU A 102 5.73 28.95 -11.87
C GLU A 102 6.91 28.20 -11.23
N GLN A 103 6.61 27.14 -10.47
CA GLN A 103 7.63 26.27 -9.87
C GLN A 103 8.49 25.58 -10.94
N LEU A 104 7.88 25.13 -12.05
CA LEU A 104 8.59 24.57 -13.19
C LEU A 104 9.61 25.56 -13.78
N LEU A 105 9.20 26.80 -14.05
CA LEU A 105 10.09 27.83 -14.59
C LEU A 105 11.20 28.24 -13.62
N GLN A 106 10.88 28.40 -12.33
CA GLN A 106 11.84 28.84 -11.32
C GLN A 106 12.87 27.77 -10.94
N HIS A 107 12.53 26.49 -11.09
CA HIS A 107 13.31 25.39 -10.56
C HIS A 107 13.54 24.27 -11.57
N MET A 108 13.52 24.56 -12.87
CA MET A 108 13.65 23.58 -13.96
C MET A 108 14.79 22.57 -13.73
N GLU A 109 15.98 23.06 -13.38
CA GLU A 109 17.19 22.26 -13.19
C GLU A 109 17.13 21.34 -11.96
N LYS A 110 16.20 21.58 -11.02
CA LYS A 110 16.01 20.77 -9.82
C LYS A 110 15.13 19.55 -10.04
N PHE A 111 14.47 19.45 -11.19
CA PHE A 111 13.60 18.33 -11.49
C PHE A 111 14.38 17.14 -12.05
N PRO A 112 14.04 15.91 -11.65
CA PRO A 112 14.77 14.70 -12.07
C PRO A 112 14.62 14.37 -13.56
N PHE A 113 13.68 15.03 -14.26
CA PHE A 113 13.50 14.89 -15.71
C PHE A 113 14.29 15.92 -16.53
N TYR A 114 14.98 16.86 -15.89
CA TYR A 114 15.62 18.00 -16.56
C TYR A 114 16.54 17.56 -17.70
N ASN A 115 17.45 16.61 -17.44
CA ASN A 115 18.39 16.12 -18.43
C ASN A 115 17.68 15.46 -19.62
N ASP A 116 16.61 14.69 -19.37
CA ASP A 116 15.85 14.06 -20.45
C ASP A 116 15.14 15.11 -21.31
N LEU A 117 14.59 16.14 -20.68
CA LEU A 117 13.92 17.23 -21.38
C LEU A 117 14.91 18.03 -22.21
N TYR A 118 16.09 18.32 -21.67
CA TYR A 118 17.17 18.99 -22.39
C TYR A 118 17.57 18.21 -23.64
N GLN A 119 17.76 16.89 -23.51
CA GLN A 119 18.08 16.02 -24.64
C GLN A 119 16.92 15.94 -25.66
N GLN A 120 15.67 15.99 -25.20
CA GLN A 120 14.51 15.99 -26.08
C GLN A 120 14.43 17.26 -26.94
N PHE A 121 14.74 18.43 -26.38
CA PHE A 121 14.85 19.69 -27.14
C PHE A 121 16.04 19.66 -28.11
N ALA A 122 17.19 19.13 -27.67
CA ALA A 122 18.39 19.04 -28.48
C ALA A 122 18.20 18.17 -29.75
N LYS A 123 17.36 17.12 -29.70
CA LYS A 123 16.99 16.32 -30.89
C LYS A 123 16.30 17.14 -31.97
N ASN A 124 15.65 18.24 -31.60
CA ASN A 124 14.97 19.17 -32.50
C ASN A 124 15.83 20.42 -32.78
N GLU A 125 17.14 20.37 -32.50
CA GLU A 125 18.08 21.50 -32.65
C GLU A 125 17.68 22.75 -31.83
N LYS A 126 16.96 22.54 -30.72
CA LYS A 126 16.54 23.60 -29.80
C LYS A 126 17.36 23.56 -28.51
N ASP A 127 17.71 24.73 -27.99
CA ASP A 127 18.26 24.89 -26.64
C ASP A 127 17.12 25.10 -25.65
N LEU A 128 16.92 24.14 -24.74
CA LEU A 128 15.87 24.21 -23.71
C LEU A 128 15.95 25.50 -22.87
N THR A 129 17.15 26.03 -22.61
CA THR A 129 17.33 27.21 -21.74
C THR A 129 16.72 28.48 -22.35
N ALA A 130 16.67 28.56 -23.68
CA ALA A 130 16.02 29.66 -24.40
C ALA A 130 14.49 29.68 -24.20
N TYR A 131 13.91 28.58 -23.70
CA TYR A 131 12.48 28.42 -23.47
C TYR A 131 12.06 28.67 -22.02
N PHE A 132 12.99 29.06 -21.12
CA PHE A 132 12.71 29.36 -19.69
C PHE A 132 12.00 30.71 -19.50
N ASN A 133 10.88 30.89 -20.17
CA ASN A 133 10.04 32.07 -20.12
C ASN A 133 8.58 31.69 -20.44
N LEU A 134 7.65 32.62 -20.23
CA LEU A 134 6.22 32.38 -20.45
C LEU A 134 5.87 32.01 -21.90
N THR A 135 6.64 32.49 -22.88
CA THR A 135 6.42 32.19 -24.30
C THR A 135 6.82 30.75 -24.61
N GLY A 136 7.91 30.26 -24.03
CA GLY A 136 8.41 28.88 -24.21
C GLY A 136 7.74 27.84 -23.30
N LEU A 137 7.08 28.27 -22.24
CA LEU A 137 6.47 27.40 -21.23
C LEU A 137 5.50 26.38 -21.82
N LYS A 138 4.67 26.77 -22.79
CA LYS A 138 3.72 25.85 -23.44
C LYS A 138 4.44 24.68 -24.10
N GLU A 139 5.48 24.97 -24.87
CA GLU A 139 6.26 23.94 -25.55
C GLU A 139 6.98 23.02 -24.55
N ILE A 140 7.52 23.57 -23.45
CA ILE A 140 8.12 22.77 -22.38
C ILE A 140 7.10 21.80 -21.78
N VAL A 141 5.92 22.29 -21.43
CA VAL A 141 4.88 21.45 -20.81
C VAL A 141 4.36 20.39 -21.78
N GLU A 142 4.21 20.72 -23.07
CA GLU A 142 3.86 19.75 -24.12
C GLU A 142 4.94 18.67 -24.25
N GLN A 143 6.22 19.04 -24.38
CA GLN A 143 7.33 18.10 -24.48
C GLN A 143 7.53 17.26 -23.20
N LEU A 144 7.12 17.75 -22.04
CA LEU A 144 7.16 16.96 -20.81
C LEU A 144 6.04 15.91 -20.78
N LEU A 145 4.81 16.31 -21.09
CA LEU A 145 3.63 15.50 -20.84
C LEU A 145 3.22 14.59 -22.00
N SER A 146 3.42 15.02 -23.25
CA SER A 146 2.92 14.33 -24.45
C SER A 146 3.72 13.07 -24.78
N GLU A 147 3.10 12.14 -25.52
CA GLU A 147 3.77 10.91 -25.98
C GLU A 147 4.91 11.18 -26.97
N GLU A 148 4.80 12.27 -27.76
CA GLU A 148 5.85 12.71 -28.68
C GLU A 148 7.08 13.27 -27.95
N GLY A 149 6.87 13.73 -26.71
CA GLY A 149 7.91 14.20 -25.80
C GLY A 149 8.43 13.11 -24.86
N LEU A 150 8.46 13.42 -23.56
CA LEU A 150 8.90 12.48 -22.51
C LEU A 150 7.79 11.54 -22.04
N GLY A 151 6.52 11.84 -22.34
CA GLY A 151 5.37 11.01 -21.97
C GLY A 151 5.04 10.97 -20.47
N TYR A 152 5.48 11.96 -19.68
CA TYR A 152 5.27 11.94 -18.23
C TYR A 152 3.79 12.02 -17.83
N GLY A 153 2.94 12.55 -18.72
CA GLY A 153 1.49 12.60 -18.53
C GLY A 153 0.82 11.22 -18.54
N TYR A 154 1.42 10.24 -19.21
CA TYR A 154 0.85 8.91 -19.44
C TYR A 154 1.58 7.80 -18.69
N LYS A 155 2.85 8.00 -18.35
CA LYS A 155 3.64 7.00 -17.64
C LYS A 155 3.10 6.76 -16.21
N PRO A 156 3.17 5.51 -15.70
CA PRO A 156 2.93 5.23 -14.30
C PRO A 156 4.07 5.82 -13.45
N LYS A 157 3.79 6.18 -12.19
CA LYS A 157 4.80 6.79 -11.30
C LYS A 157 6.09 5.97 -11.20
N GLY A 158 5.98 4.64 -11.23
CA GLY A 158 7.12 3.72 -11.18
C GLY A 158 8.20 3.98 -12.24
N LEU A 159 7.80 4.51 -13.39
CA LEU A 159 8.69 4.75 -14.53
C LEU A 159 9.12 6.21 -14.68
N LEU A 160 8.73 7.08 -13.74
CA LEU A 160 9.23 8.44 -13.67
C LEU A 160 10.56 8.46 -12.93
N LYS A 161 11.48 9.33 -13.38
CA LYS A 161 12.70 9.63 -12.62
C LYS A 161 12.34 10.37 -11.35
N PHE A 162 12.87 9.92 -10.21
CA PHE A 162 12.59 10.49 -8.89
C PHE A 162 13.76 11.28 -8.35
N HIS A 163 14.98 10.79 -8.55
CA HIS A 163 16.19 11.42 -8.03
C HIS A 163 17.28 11.47 -9.08
N HIS A 164 18.04 12.55 -9.03
CA HIS A 164 19.26 12.76 -9.78
C HIS A 164 20.45 12.22 -8.98
N TYR A 165 21.49 11.71 -9.63
CA TYR A 165 22.78 11.35 -9.01
C TYR A 165 23.92 11.58 -9.99
N PRO A 166 25.20 11.64 -9.52
CA PRO A 166 26.35 11.73 -10.41
C PRO A 166 26.47 10.57 -11.42
N ASP A 167 25.99 9.38 -11.06
CA ASP A 167 25.93 8.18 -11.92
C ASP A 167 24.65 8.09 -12.77
N GLY A 168 23.84 9.15 -12.76
CA GLY A 168 22.62 9.29 -13.55
C GLY A 168 21.34 9.26 -12.72
N ASP A 169 20.24 9.66 -13.35
CA ASP A 169 18.93 9.69 -12.71
C ASP A 169 18.33 8.28 -12.55
N ARG A 170 17.55 8.07 -11.49
CA ARG A 170 16.90 6.79 -11.21
C ARG A 170 15.38 6.93 -11.26
N THR A 171 14.74 5.94 -11.88
CA THR A 171 13.28 5.79 -11.82
C THR A 171 12.83 5.36 -10.43
N ALA A 172 11.56 5.53 -10.08
CA ALA A 172 11.03 4.99 -8.83
C ALA A 172 11.21 3.46 -8.74
N VAL A 173 11.03 2.71 -9.83
CA VAL A 173 11.30 1.25 -9.87
C VAL A 173 12.77 0.96 -9.53
N GLU A 174 13.71 1.70 -10.12
CA GLU A 174 15.14 1.56 -9.83
C GLU A 174 15.44 1.87 -8.36
N GLU A 175 14.85 2.92 -7.81
CA GLU A 175 15.03 3.30 -6.41
C GLU A 175 14.50 2.24 -5.44
N HIS A 176 13.40 1.57 -5.81
CA HIS A 176 12.87 0.43 -5.07
C HIS A 176 13.78 -0.80 -5.17
N LEU A 177 14.45 -1.02 -6.31
CA LEU A 177 15.46 -2.07 -6.46
C LEU A 177 16.65 -1.80 -5.54
N VAL A 178 17.25 -0.59 -5.60
CA VAL A 178 18.40 -0.22 -4.77
C VAL A 178 18.07 -0.33 -3.29
N GLU A 179 16.93 0.19 -2.83
CA GLU A 179 16.50 0.03 -1.43
C GLU A 179 16.27 -1.46 -1.08
N GLY A 180 15.72 -2.25 -2.00
CA GLY A 180 15.50 -3.69 -1.84
C GLY A 180 16.81 -4.47 -1.66
N LEU A 181 17.87 -4.12 -2.39
CA LEU A 181 19.22 -4.69 -2.24
C LEU A 181 19.80 -4.48 -0.83
N MET A 182 19.38 -3.43 -0.13
CA MET A 182 19.88 -3.10 1.21
C MET A 182 19.19 -3.86 2.35
N HIS A 183 17.94 -4.29 2.18
CA HIS A 183 17.18 -4.92 3.28
C HIS A 183 16.40 -6.18 2.90
N ALA A 184 15.96 -6.37 1.65
CA ALA A 184 15.02 -7.42 1.26
C ALA A 184 15.70 -8.63 0.59
N ARG A 185 16.99 -8.86 0.85
CA ARG A 185 17.74 -10.00 0.29
C ARG A 185 17.38 -11.27 1.07
N GLY A 186 16.71 -12.22 0.44
CA GLY A 186 16.39 -13.52 1.03
C GLY A 186 17.29 -14.64 0.49
N ARG A 187 16.85 -15.89 0.70
CA ARG A 187 17.54 -17.13 0.30
C ARG A 187 17.98 -17.14 -1.17
N GLN A 188 17.17 -16.58 -2.06
CA GLN A 188 17.41 -16.57 -3.50
C GLN A 188 17.89 -15.21 -4.04
N GLY A 189 18.30 -14.28 -3.18
CA GLY A 189 18.55 -12.90 -3.55
C GLY A 189 17.33 -12.01 -3.28
N VAL A 190 17.27 -10.85 -3.94
CA VAL A 190 16.16 -9.91 -3.76
C VAL A 190 15.01 -10.25 -4.71
N LYS A 191 13.79 -10.36 -4.20
CA LYS A 191 12.58 -10.47 -5.03
C LYS A 191 11.71 -9.25 -4.85
N ILE A 192 11.39 -8.56 -5.94
CA ILE A 192 10.48 -7.42 -5.93
C ILE A 192 9.31 -7.73 -6.85
N HIS A 193 8.10 -7.53 -6.32
CA HIS A 193 6.87 -7.74 -7.06
C HIS A 193 6.10 -6.43 -7.17
N PHE A 194 5.83 -5.99 -8.39
CA PHE A 194 5.07 -4.77 -8.65
C PHE A 194 3.63 -5.10 -9.04
N THR A 195 2.67 -4.33 -8.55
CA THR A 195 1.34 -4.32 -9.21
C THR A 195 1.32 -3.24 -10.27
N VAL A 196 1.02 -3.60 -11.51
CA VAL A 196 1.05 -2.68 -12.65
C VAL A 196 -0.29 -2.70 -13.36
N SER A 197 -0.53 -1.71 -14.21
CA SER A 197 -1.72 -1.69 -15.07
C SER A 197 -1.40 -2.32 -16.43
N PRO A 198 -2.34 -3.06 -17.06
CA PRO A 198 -2.10 -3.75 -18.34
C PRO A 198 -1.53 -2.83 -19.44
N GLU A 199 -2.01 -1.60 -19.52
CA GLU A 199 -1.58 -0.59 -20.50
C GLU A 199 -0.10 -0.17 -20.38
N HIS A 200 0.56 -0.51 -19.27
CA HIS A 200 1.96 -0.15 -19.02
C HIS A 200 2.90 -1.36 -18.94
N GLU A 201 2.41 -2.57 -19.19
CA GLU A 201 3.20 -3.82 -19.10
C GLU A 201 4.51 -3.74 -19.88
N ALA A 202 4.43 -3.37 -21.16
CA ALA A 202 5.60 -3.30 -22.03
C ALA A 202 6.67 -2.33 -21.51
N LEU A 203 6.25 -1.19 -20.92
CA LEU A 203 7.16 -0.20 -20.38
C LEU A 203 7.87 -0.72 -19.11
N PHE A 204 7.18 -1.44 -18.24
CA PHE A 204 7.79 -2.07 -17.06
C PHE A 204 8.76 -3.19 -17.44
N LEU A 205 8.42 -4.03 -18.41
CA LEU A 205 9.32 -5.09 -18.90
C LEU A 205 10.62 -4.50 -19.46
N ALA A 206 10.52 -3.44 -20.27
CA ALA A 206 11.68 -2.73 -20.79
C ALA A 206 12.55 -2.16 -19.67
N GLU A 207 11.93 -1.58 -18.64
CA GLU A 207 12.65 -1.08 -17.47
C GLU A 207 13.32 -2.20 -16.67
N PHE A 208 12.66 -3.34 -16.49
CA PHE A 208 13.25 -4.48 -15.79
C PHE A 208 14.48 -5.02 -16.52
N ASP A 209 14.42 -5.10 -17.85
CA ASP A 209 15.56 -5.55 -18.64
C ASP A 209 16.70 -4.52 -18.66
N ARG A 210 16.39 -3.22 -18.64
CA ARG A 210 17.40 -2.17 -18.43
C ARG A 210 18.10 -2.34 -17.09
N LEU A 211 17.35 -2.60 -16.01
CA LEU A 211 17.91 -2.77 -14.66
C LEU A 211 18.76 -4.02 -14.53
N LYS A 212 18.36 -5.15 -15.13
CA LYS A 212 19.19 -6.37 -15.18
C LYS A 212 20.54 -6.11 -15.86
N LYS A 213 20.57 -5.29 -16.92
CA LYS A 213 21.80 -4.89 -17.61
C LYS A 213 22.63 -3.90 -16.79
N LYS A 214 21.99 -2.98 -16.05
CA LYS A 214 22.67 -1.98 -15.21
C LYS A 214 23.31 -2.61 -13.96
N TYR A 215 22.68 -3.66 -13.40
CA TYR A 215 23.12 -4.32 -12.17
C TYR A 215 23.44 -5.81 -12.38
N PRO A 216 24.37 -6.19 -13.28
CA PRO A 216 24.59 -7.59 -13.66
C PRO A 216 25.21 -8.44 -12.55
N SER A 217 25.84 -7.82 -11.55
CA SER A 217 26.44 -8.50 -10.40
C SER A 217 25.45 -8.79 -9.26
N GLU A 218 24.28 -8.16 -9.29
CA GLU A 218 23.28 -8.30 -8.23
C GLU A 218 22.33 -9.45 -8.52
N LYS A 219 22.06 -10.26 -7.51
CA LYS A 219 21.07 -11.35 -7.61
C LYS A 219 19.69 -10.83 -7.22
N PHE A 220 18.88 -10.50 -8.23
CA PHE A 220 17.51 -10.06 -8.02
C PHE A 220 16.52 -10.57 -9.08
N GLU A 221 15.25 -10.61 -8.71
CA GLU A 221 14.11 -10.94 -9.54
C GLU A 221 13.09 -9.80 -9.47
N LEU A 222 12.72 -9.26 -10.63
CA LEU A 222 11.62 -8.29 -10.77
C LEU A 222 10.46 -9.01 -11.43
N SER A 223 9.34 -9.05 -10.73
CA SER A 223 8.09 -9.65 -11.19
C SER A 223 6.96 -8.64 -11.11
N TYR A 224 5.85 -8.93 -11.77
CA TYR A 224 4.68 -8.08 -11.73
C TYR A 224 3.38 -8.90 -11.76
N SER A 225 2.28 -8.26 -11.41
CA SER A 225 0.93 -8.77 -11.64
C SER A 225 -0.04 -7.61 -11.89
N PHE A 226 -1.15 -7.92 -12.55
CA PHE A 226 -2.25 -6.98 -12.74
C PHE A 226 -3.26 -7.11 -11.61
N GLN A 227 -3.98 -6.02 -11.33
CA GLN A 227 -5.22 -6.12 -10.57
C GLN A 227 -6.18 -7.07 -11.30
N LYS A 228 -6.70 -8.10 -10.61
CA LYS A 228 -7.58 -9.08 -11.23
C LYS A 228 -8.89 -8.42 -11.68
N PRO A 229 -9.34 -8.56 -12.95
CA PRO A 229 -10.63 -8.02 -13.40
C PRO A 229 -11.83 -8.54 -12.59
N SER A 230 -11.69 -9.70 -11.95
CA SER A 230 -12.70 -10.27 -11.04
C SER A 230 -12.96 -9.45 -9.78
N THR A 231 -12.11 -8.46 -9.50
CA THR A 231 -12.28 -7.50 -8.39
C THR A 231 -13.03 -6.23 -8.81
N ASN A 232 -13.40 -6.12 -10.09
CA ASN A 232 -14.15 -4.96 -10.57
C ASN A 232 -15.55 -4.93 -9.95
N THR A 233 -16.01 -3.72 -9.64
CA THR A 233 -17.32 -3.48 -9.07
C THR A 233 -18.26 -2.91 -10.13
N ILE A 234 -19.50 -3.38 -10.12
CA ILE A 234 -20.55 -2.86 -10.99
C ILE A 234 -20.90 -1.43 -10.60
N ALA A 235 -21.10 -0.56 -11.60
CA ALA A 235 -21.61 0.77 -11.38
C ALA A 235 -23.15 0.76 -11.38
N VAL A 236 -23.76 1.51 -10.46
CA VAL A 236 -25.21 1.70 -10.40
C VAL A 236 -25.58 3.17 -10.49
N ASP A 237 -26.81 3.46 -10.88
CA ASP A 237 -27.36 4.82 -10.84
C ASP A 237 -27.76 5.24 -9.41
N GLU A 238 -28.36 6.43 -9.28
CA GLU A 238 -28.85 6.96 -8.00
C GLU A 238 -29.88 6.03 -7.33
N ASN A 239 -30.65 5.26 -8.11
CA ASN A 239 -31.66 4.31 -7.66
C ASN A 239 -31.12 2.89 -7.39
N ASN A 240 -29.79 2.71 -7.41
CA ASN A 240 -29.13 1.40 -7.26
C ASN A 240 -29.45 0.40 -8.39
N ILE A 241 -29.78 0.89 -9.59
CA ILE A 241 -29.99 0.07 -10.79
C ILE A 241 -28.66 -0.01 -11.56
N PRO A 242 -28.20 -1.20 -11.97
CA PRO A 242 -27.00 -1.35 -12.79
C PRO A 242 -27.00 -0.48 -14.04
N VAL A 243 -25.91 0.27 -14.23
CA VAL A 243 -25.71 1.08 -15.44
C VAL A 243 -25.29 0.17 -16.58
N THR A 244 -25.92 0.34 -17.73
CA THR A 244 -25.63 -0.41 -18.95
C THR A 244 -25.15 0.49 -20.08
N GLU A 245 -24.33 -0.07 -20.96
CA GLU A 245 -23.94 0.51 -22.24
C GLU A 245 -25.01 0.26 -23.31
N PRO A 246 -25.01 1.01 -24.44
CA PRO A 246 -25.94 0.79 -25.54
C PRO A 246 -25.89 -0.63 -26.14
N ASP A 247 -24.77 -1.34 -26.00
CA ASP A 247 -24.60 -2.74 -26.43
C ASP A 247 -25.17 -3.77 -25.42
N GLY A 248 -25.75 -3.31 -24.32
CA GLY A 248 -26.36 -4.14 -23.28
C GLY A 248 -25.39 -4.65 -22.21
N THR A 249 -24.09 -4.33 -22.30
CA THR A 249 -23.10 -4.68 -21.28
C THR A 249 -23.23 -3.80 -20.03
N PHE A 250 -22.81 -4.30 -18.87
CA PHE A 250 -22.72 -3.49 -17.66
C PHE A 250 -21.48 -2.60 -17.65
N VAL A 251 -21.59 -1.46 -16.97
CA VAL A 251 -20.45 -0.60 -16.67
C VAL A 251 -19.76 -1.07 -15.39
N PHE A 252 -18.48 -1.42 -15.49
CA PHE A 252 -17.63 -1.81 -14.36
C PHE A 252 -16.57 -0.76 -14.05
N ARG A 253 -16.11 -0.74 -12.80
CA ARG A 253 -14.99 0.09 -12.34
C ARG A 253 -14.02 -0.74 -11.51
N PRO A 254 -12.72 -0.37 -11.48
CA PRO A 254 -11.76 -1.00 -10.58
C PRO A 254 -12.20 -0.89 -9.12
N GLY A 255 -12.14 -1.99 -8.37
CA GLY A 255 -12.55 -2.06 -6.96
C GLY A 255 -11.63 -1.35 -5.95
N GLY A 256 -10.76 -0.44 -6.40
CA GLY A 256 -9.83 0.31 -5.54
C GLY A 256 -8.67 -0.54 -4.99
N HIS A 257 -7.95 0.00 -4.00
CA HIS A 257 -6.76 -0.64 -3.40
C HIS A 257 -7.06 -1.97 -2.69
N GLY A 258 -8.32 -2.24 -2.33
CA GLY A 258 -8.73 -3.51 -1.74
C GLY A 258 -8.54 -4.71 -2.67
N ALA A 259 -8.49 -4.46 -3.98
CA ALA A 259 -8.21 -5.49 -4.96
C ALA A 259 -6.78 -6.07 -4.87
N LEU A 260 -5.85 -5.34 -4.24
CA LEU A 260 -4.47 -5.79 -4.07
C LEU A 260 -4.36 -7.02 -3.13
N LEU A 261 -5.38 -7.33 -2.33
CA LEU A 261 -5.38 -8.51 -1.47
C LEU A 261 -5.25 -9.79 -2.28
N GLU A 262 -5.88 -9.86 -3.46
CA GLU A 262 -5.78 -10.98 -4.39
C GLU A 262 -4.35 -11.15 -4.92
N ASN A 263 -3.68 -10.03 -5.24
CA ASN A 263 -2.29 -10.03 -5.69
C ASN A 263 -1.37 -10.52 -4.57
N LEU A 264 -1.52 -9.97 -3.35
CA LEU A 264 -0.77 -10.40 -2.17
C LEU A 264 -1.03 -11.87 -1.83
N ASN A 265 -2.27 -12.34 -1.97
CA ASN A 265 -2.65 -13.73 -1.75
C ASN A 265 -2.00 -14.70 -2.74
N ASN A 266 -1.48 -14.23 -3.88
CA ASN A 266 -0.72 -15.09 -4.81
C ASN A 266 0.78 -15.09 -4.50
N ILE A 267 1.28 -14.16 -3.69
CA ILE A 267 2.69 -14.14 -3.27
C ILE A 267 2.97 -15.29 -2.30
N THR A 268 4.00 -16.08 -2.59
CA THR A 268 4.51 -17.12 -1.70
C THR A 268 5.86 -16.66 -1.17
N ALA A 269 5.88 -16.32 0.12
CA ALA A 269 7.05 -15.82 0.83
C ALA A 269 6.85 -16.06 2.33
N ASP A 270 7.94 -16.27 3.07
CA ASP A 270 7.93 -16.32 4.53
C ASP A 270 7.67 -14.93 5.11
N LEU A 271 8.23 -13.90 4.45
CA LEU A 271 8.16 -12.51 4.88
C LEU A 271 7.98 -11.60 3.66
N THR A 272 6.97 -10.72 3.72
CA THR A 272 6.67 -9.76 2.65
C THR A 272 6.77 -8.32 3.15
N PHE A 273 7.67 -7.53 2.58
CA PHE A 273 7.69 -6.07 2.78
C PHE A 273 6.68 -5.43 1.85
N ILE A 274 5.86 -4.50 2.34
CA ILE A 274 4.96 -3.69 1.50
C ILE A 274 5.33 -2.20 1.67
N LYS A 275 5.48 -1.52 0.54
CA LYS A 275 5.74 -0.07 0.46
C LYS A 275 5.19 0.48 -0.86
N ASN A 276 4.47 1.60 -0.83
CA ASN A 276 3.98 2.24 -2.06
C ASN A 276 5.13 2.72 -2.96
N ILE A 277 4.90 2.70 -4.28
CA ILE A 277 5.89 3.09 -5.29
C ILE A 277 6.40 4.53 -5.16
N ASP A 278 5.59 5.42 -4.60
CA ASP A 278 5.91 6.83 -4.48
C ASP A 278 6.60 7.21 -3.17
N ASN A 279 6.62 6.31 -2.18
CA ASN A 279 7.32 6.50 -0.91
C ASN A 279 8.74 5.92 -0.99
N ILE A 280 9.65 6.65 -1.62
CA ILE A 280 11.04 6.23 -1.77
C ILE A 280 11.99 7.42 -1.63
N ALA A 281 13.01 7.26 -0.79
CA ALA A 281 13.97 8.32 -0.48
C ALA A 281 15.25 8.16 -1.33
N PRO A 282 16.01 9.25 -1.57
CA PRO A 282 17.31 9.16 -2.24
C PRO A 282 18.37 8.53 -1.33
N ASP A 283 19.49 8.08 -1.92
CA ASP A 283 20.55 7.32 -1.23
C ASP A 283 21.01 7.96 0.10
N ARG A 284 21.12 9.29 0.13
CA ARG A 284 21.52 10.05 1.34
C ARG A 284 20.59 9.87 2.54
N LEU A 285 19.33 9.47 2.32
CA LEU A 285 18.30 9.26 3.33
C LEU A 285 17.89 7.79 3.49
N LYS A 286 18.22 6.91 2.53
CA LYS A 286 17.80 5.49 2.53
C LYS A 286 18.23 4.73 3.77
N SER A 287 19.40 5.02 4.33
CA SER A 287 19.97 4.26 5.45
C SER A 287 19.04 4.22 6.67
N LEU A 288 18.33 5.31 6.95
CA LEU A 288 17.37 5.39 8.04
C LEU A 288 16.15 4.50 7.78
N SER A 289 15.58 4.55 6.56
CA SER A 289 14.47 3.68 6.18
C SER A 289 14.88 2.21 6.23
N VAL A 290 16.07 1.87 5.71
CA VAL A 290 16.63 0.50 5.76
C VAL A 290 16.79 0.00 7.20
N ARG A 291 17.30 0.83 8.11
CA ARG A 291 17.47 0.49 9.52
C ARG A 291 16.13 0.08 10.15
N TYR A 292 15.08 0.87 9.94
CA TYR A 292 13.75 0.56 10.47
C TYR A 292 13.08 -0.61 9.73
N LYS A 293 13.29 -0.77 8.42
CA LYS A 293 12.82 -1.95 7.67
C LYS A 293 13.37 -3.26 8.26
N LYS A 294 14.69 -3.30 8.51
CA LYS A 294 15.32 -4.44 9.18
C LYS A 294 14.73 -4.69 10.56
N ALA A 295 14.53 -3.64 11.36
CA ALA A 295 13.93 -3.77 12.68
C ALA A 295 12.49 -4.31 12.64
N LEU A 296 11.64 -3.81 11.74
CA LEU A 296 10.28 -4.33 11.55
C LEU A 296 10.30 -5.79 11.10
N GLY A 297 11.23 -6.15 10.20
CA GLY A 297 11.46 -7.53 9.77
C GLY A 297 11.88 -8.44 10.91
N GLY A 298 12.81 -8.00 11.75
CA GLY A 298 13.28 -8.73 12.92
C GLY A 298 12.20 -8.90 13.99
N LEU A 299 11.38 -7.88 14.23
CA LEU A 299 10.22 -8.00 15.09
C LEU A 299 9.23 -9.03 14.51
N ALA A 300 8.95 -9.00 13.22
CA ALA A 300 8.08 -9.98 12.57
C ALA A 300 8.58 -11.41 12.80
N ILE A 301 9.88 -11.67 12.58
CA ILE A 301 10.51 -12.98 12.81
C ILE A 301 10.38 -13.39 14.28
N LYS A 302 10.66 -12.50 15.24
CA LYS A 302 10.52 -12.75 16.68
C LYS A 302 9.09 -13.17 17.04
N ILE A 303 8.09 -12.40 16.57
CA ILE A 303 6.67 -12.67 16.80
C ILE A 303 6.26 -14.01 16.18
N LYS A 304 6.73 -14.32 14.96
CA LYS A 304 6.46 -15.59 14.29
C LYS A 304 6.98 -16.77 15.08
N HIS A 305 8.22 -16.70 15.55
CA HIS A 305 8.84 -17.77 16.35
C HIS A 305 8.10 -17.97 17.67
N GLN A 306 7.74 -16.90 18.39
CA GLN A 306 6.99 -17.01 19.63
C GLN A 306 5.60 -17.62 19.43
N ILE A 307 4.86 -17.18 18.41
CA ILE A 307 3.55 -17.77 18.08
C ILE A 307 3.70 -19.26 17.72
N THR A 308 4.73 -19.61 16.96
CA THR A 308 4.99 -21.00 16.55
C THR A 308 5.31 -21.88 17.77
N ASP A 309 6.15 -21.40 18.68
CA ASP A 309 6.48 -22.07 19.95
C ASP A 309 5.22 -22.30 20.81
N TYR A 310 4.37 -21.30 20.95
CA TYR A 310 3.12 -21.42 21.71
C TYR A 310 2.14 -22.41 21.06
N LEU A 311 1.89 -22.29 19.76
CA LEU A 311 0.93 -23.14 19.07
C LEU A 311 1.42 -24.60 19.01
N THR A 312 2.71 -24.83 18.78
CA THR A 312 3.31 -26.17 18.81
C THR A 312 3.19 -26.79 20.20
N TYR A 313 3.48 -26.03 21.26
CA TYR A 313 3.30 -26.49 22.63
C TYR A 313 1.85 -26.90 22.90
N LEU A 314 0.88 -26.11 22.46
CA LEU A 314 -0.54 -26.39 22.65
C LEU A 314 -1.04 -27.59 21.83
N GLU A 315 -0.41 -27.90 20.68
CA GLU A 315 -0.76 -29.10 19.90
C GLU A 315 -0.19 -30.39 20.48
N TRP A 316 0.96 -30.32 21.15
CA TRP A 316 1.69 -31.51 21.60
C TRP A 316 1.35 -31.94 23.03
N HIS A 317 0.55 -31.14 23.76
CA HIS A 317 0.22 -31.40 25.16
C HIS A 317 -1.29 -31.38 25.40
N ASP A 318 -1.79 -32.35 26.16
CA ASP A 318 -3.21 -32.40 26.57
C ASP A 318 -3.50 -31.54 27.83
N SER A 319 -2.46 -31.03 28.50
CA SER A 319 -2.58 -30.14 29.65
C SER A 319 -1.46 -29.10 29.67
N TYR A 320 -1.75 -27.92 30.22
CA TYR A 320 -0.86 -26.76 30.14
C TYR A 320 -0.47 -26.26 31.52
N THR A 321 0.83 -26.03 31.72
CA THR A 321 1.33 -25.45 32.97
C THR A 321 0.80 -24.01 33.15
N GLN A 322 0.54 -23.61 34.40
CA GLN A 322 0.11 -22.23 34.70
C GLN A 322 1.12 -21.19 34.23
N LYS A 323 2.42 -21.51 34.35
CA LYS A 323 3.51 -20.66 33.83
C LYS A 323 3.34 -20.40 32.33
N ARG A 324 3.15 -21.45 31.53
CA ARG A 324 3.02 -21.31 30.07
C ARG A 324 1.75 -20.59 29.66
N LYS A 325 0.63 -20.84 30.35
CA LYS A 325 -0.61 -20.06 30.13
C LYS A 325 -0.38 -18.58 30.40
N HIS A 326 0.31 -18.26 31.49
CA HIS A 326 0.63 -16.89 31.87
C HIS A 326 1.53 -16.21 30.83
N GLU A 327 2.58 -16.89 30.35
CA GLU A 327 3.45 -16.40 29.27
C GLU A 327 2.65 -16.07 28.00
N ILE A 328 1.77 -16.97 27.55
CA ILE A 328 0.91 -16.75 26.38
C ILE A 328 -0.03 -15.56 26.60
N ALA A 329 -0.67 -15.48 27.77
CA ALA A 329 -1.58 -14.40 28.11
C ALA A 329 -0.86 -13.04 28.14
N GLN A 330 0.34 -12.98 28.71
CA GLN A 330 1.18 -11.78 28.72
C GLN A 330 1.58 -11.37 27.30
N PHE A 331 2.01 -12.32 26.45
CA PHE A 331 2.35 -12.05 25.06
C PHE A 331 1.15 -11.46 24.29
N MET A 332 -0.03 -12.08 24.41
CA MET A 332 -1.25 -11.62 23.76
C MET A 332 -1.69 -10.25 24.26
N LYS A 333 -1.56 -9.98 25.56
CA LYS A 333 -1.86 -8.65 26.11
C LYS A 333 -0.87 -7.60 25.60
N LEU A 334 0.42 -7.91 25.58
CA LEU A 334 1.47 -6.97 25.19
C LEU A 334 1.40 -6.61 23.70
N TYR A 335 1.28 -7.60 22.81
CA TYR A 335 1.38 -7.37 21.37
C TYR A 335 0.03 -7.25 20.67
N LEU A 336 -1.01 -7.93 21.14
CA LEU A 336 -2.33 -7.93 20.51
C LEU A 336 -3.35 -7.08 21.29
N GLY A 337 -3.04 -6.68 22.53
CA GLY A 337 -3.98 -6.05 23.46
C GLY A 337 -5.15 -6.95 23.86
N ILE A 338 -5.01 -8.26 23.69
CA ILE A 338 -6.07 -9.23 24.02
C ILE A 338 -5.81 -9.76 25.42
N CYS A 339 -6.72 -9.48 26.35
CA CYS A 339 -6.74 -10.12 27.65
C CYS A 339 -7.33 -11.53 27.51
N VAL A 340 -6.54 -12.55 27.85
CA VAL A 340 -7.04 -13.93 27.95
C VAL A 340 -7.85 -14.03 29.25
N PRO A 341 -9.10 -14.53 29.22
CA PRO A 341 -9.89 -14.74 30.43
C PRO A 341 -9.16 -15.67 31.41
N GLU A 342 -9.09 -15.27 32.68
CA GLU A 342 -8.39 -16.04 33.73
C GLU A 342 -9.05 -17.41 33.98
N ASP A 343 -10.39 -17.44 33.93
CA ASP A 343 -11.20 -18.64 34.19
C ASP A 343 -11.44 -19.50 32.92
N LEU A 344 -10.62 -19.33 31.88
CA LEU A 344 -10.78 -20.10 30.66
C LEU A 344 -10.44 -21.57 30.91
N ASP A 345 -11.45 -22.44 30.75
CA ASP A 345 -11.31 -23.88 30.94
C ASP A 345 -10.20 -24.45 30.04
N ASN A 346 -9.37 -25.33 30.61
CA ASN A 346 -8.33 -26.09 29.93
C ASN A 346 -8.85 -26.74 28.64
N SER A 347 -10.08 -27.26 28.66
CA SER A 347 -10.68 -27.97 27.53
C SER A 347 -10.83 -27.09 26.28
N ILE A 348 -10.99 -25.77 26.46
CA ILE A 348 -11.17 -24.80 25.36
C ILE A 348 -9.99 -23.83 25.22
N PHE A 349 -9.03 -23.84 26.15
CA PHE A 349 -7.90 -22.91 26.18
C PHE A 349 -7.11 -22.93 24.87
N ALA A 350 -6.65 -24.10 24.42
CA ALA A 350 -5.87 -24.20 23.19
C ALA A 350 -6.65 -23.74 21.95
N GLY A 351 -7.94 -24.11 21.85
CA GLY A 351 -8.80 -23.67 20.77
C GLY A 351 -8.98 -22.14 20.73
N TYR A 352 -9.15 -21.52 21.90
CA TYR A 352 -9.23 -20.07 22.03
C TYR A 352 -7.91 -19.41 21.58
N ILE A 353 -6.77 -19.83 22.13
CA ILE A 353 -5.46 -19.26 21.77
C ILE A 353 -5.18 -19.43 20.27
N LYS A 354 -5.39 -20.62 19.70
CA LYS A 354 -5.24 -20.90 18.27
C LYS A 354 -6.13 -19.98 17.43
N SER A 355 -7.39 -19.77 17.83
CA SER A 355 -8.31 -18.86 17.14
C SER A 355 -7.87 -17.39 17.14
N LYS A 356 -6.94 -17.01 18.01
CA LYS A 356 -6.39 -15.65 18.11
C LYS A 356 -5.01 -15.53 17.46
N LEU A 357 -4.15 -16.55 17.58
CA LEU A 357 -2.76 -16.51 17.14
C LEU A 357 -2.51 -17.12 15.76
N ASP A 358 -3.34 -18.08 15.31
CA ASP A 358 -3.14 -18.79 14.03
C ASP A 358 -3.76 -17.99 12.86
N LYS A 359 -3.13 -16.86 12.57
CA LYS A 359 -3.60 -15.85 11.62
C LYS A 359 -2.45 -15.20 10.86
N PRO A 360 -2.71 -14.62 9.69
CA PRO A 360 -1.77 -13.70 9.06
C PRO A 360 -1.40 -12.54 9.99
N ILE A 361 -0.16 -12.08 9.89
CA ILE A 361 0.41 -11.04 10.76
C ILE A 361 0.85 -9.87 9.91
N ARG A 362 0.62 -8.64 10.39
CA ARG A 362 1.22 -7.42 9.87
C ARG A 362 1.87 -6.61 10.98
N ILE A 363 3.13 -6.27 10.77
CA ILE A 363 3.86 -5.28 11.56
C ILE A 363 3.86 -4.01 10.74
N CYS A 364 3.25 -2.94 11.23
CA CYS A 364 3.15 -1.68 10.48
C CYS A 364 3.93 -0.58 11.21
N GLY A 365 4.86 0.03 10.48
CA GLY A 365 5.49 1.27 10.89
C GLY A 365 4.46 2.40 10.87
N MET A 366 4.45 3.23 11.91
CA MET A 366 3.57 4.38 12.07
C MET A 366 4.43 5.62 12.27
N VAL A 367 4.20 6.65 11.47
CA VAL A 367 4.88 7.95 11.64
C VAL A 367 3.99 8.88 12.44
N LYS A 368 4.59 9.87 13.12
CA LYS A 368 3.80 10.92 13.77
C LYS A 368 2.97 11.67 12.74
N ASN A 369 1.73 11.96 13.08
CA ASN A 369 0.84 12.70 12.20
C ASN A 369 1.22 14.19 12.18
N THR A 370 1.63 14.69 11.02
CA THR A 370 1.98 16.09 10.78
C THR A 370 0.88 16.85 10.02
N GLY A 371 -0.35 16.32 9.99
CA GLY A 371 -1.49 16.87 9.25
C GLY A 371 -1.69 16.27 7.86
N GLU A 372 -1.00 15.17 7.54
CA GLU A 372 -1.14 14.47 6.27
C GLU A 372 -2.51 13.78 6.16
N PRO A 373 -3.22 13.90 5.02
CA PRO A 373 -4.48 13.21 4.82
C PRO A 373 -4.26 11.70 4.62
N GLY A 374 -5.07 10.89 5.30
CA GLY A 374 -5.19 9.43 5.08
C GLY A 374 -5.47 8.68 6.39
N GLY A 375 -5.10 7.39 6.44
CA GLY A 375 -5.46 6.49 7.52
C GLY A 375 -4.55 6.58 8.75
N GLY A 376 -5.15 6.44 9.94
CA GLY A 376 -4.44 6.41 11.22
C GLY A 376 -4.68 5.10 12.00
N PRO A 377 -3.88 4.81 13.04
CA PRO A 377 -4.05 3.62 13.87
C PRO A 377 -5.08 3.86 15.00
N PHE A 378 -6.04 2.94 15.14
CA PHE A 378 -7.11 3.02 16.13
C PHE A 378 -7.41 1.67 16.78
N TRP A 379 -7.93 1.71 18.00
CA TRP A 379 -8.69 0.61 18.58
C TRP A 379 -10.11 0.65 18.03
N VAL A 380 -10.52 -0.42 17.36
CA VAL A 380 -11.83 -0.54 16.71
C VAL A 380 -12.60 -1.71 17.29
N LEU A 381 -13.86 -1.46 17.63
CA LEU A 381 -14.76 -2.48 18.16
C LEU A 381 -15.28 -3.36 17.02
N ASN A 382 -14.95 -4.64 17.04
CA ASN A 382 -15.49 -5.60 16.10
C ASN A 382 -16.95 -5.97 16.45
N ARG A 383 -17.61 -6.74 15.57
CA ARG A 383 -19.02 -7.14 15.78
C ARG A 383 -19.24 -8.09 16.95
N LYS A 384 -18.18 -8.73 17.46
CA LYS A 384 -18.21 -9.57 18.66
C LYS A 384 -17.98 -8.77 19.94
N GLY A 385 -17.83 -7.45 19.85
CA GLY A 385 -17.57 -6.58 20.99
C GLY A 385 -16.12 -6.56 21.45
N GLU A 386 -15.19 -7.07 20.65
CA GLU A 386 -13.76 -7.05 20.98
C GLU A 386 -13.07 -5.86 20.31
N ALA A 387 -12.22 -5.15 21.05
CA ALA A 387 -11.40 -4.09 20.50
C ALA A 387 -10.14 -4.68 19.84
N THR A 388 -9.84 -4.26 18.61
CA THR A 388 -8.64 -4.68 17.86
C THR A 388 -7.97 -3.48 17.21
N LEU A 389 -6.65 -3.55 17.04
CA LEU A 389 -5.89 -2.53 16.34
C LEU A 389 -6.14 -2.57 14.83
N GLN A 390 -6.56 -1.44 14.27
CA GLN A 390 -6.84 -1.30 12.85
C GLN A 390 -6.31 0.03 12.32
N ILE A 391 -6.02 0.06 11.02
CA ILE A 391 -5.78 1.31 10.29
C ILE A 391 -7.13 1.75 9.76
N ILE A 392 -7.54 2.98 10.07
CA ILE A 392 -8.85 3.52 9.68
C ILE A 392 -8.67 4.83 8.92
N GLU A 393 -9.32 4.90 7.77
CA GLU A 393 -9.40 6.10 6.93
C GLU A 393 -10.65 6.92 7.25
N SER A 394 -10.64 8.21 6.91
CA SER A 394 -11.76 9.12 7.18
C SER A 394 -13.07 8.66 6.53
N SER A 395 -13.01 8.02 5.34
CA SER A 395 -14.17 7.47 4.64
C SER A 395 -14.90 6.37 5.41
N GLN A 396 -14.23 5.73 6.37
CA GLN A 396 -14.80 4.66 7.19
C GLN A 396 -15.39 5.17 8.50
N VAL A 397 -15.33 6.48 8.77
CA VAL A 397 -15.79 7.08 10.03
C VAL A 397 -16.97 8.00 9.78
N ASN A 398 -18.01 7.88 10.59
CA ASN A 398 -19.12 8.84 10.56
C ASN A 398 -18.70 10.16 11.21
N LEU A 399 -18.19 11.11 10.42
CA LEU A 399 -17.76 12.41 10.93
C LEU A 399 -18.91 13.33 11.35
N ASN A 400 -20.17 12.95 11.11
CA ASN A 400 -21.35 13.64 11.63
C ASN A 400 -21.68 13.19 13.06
N ASP A 401 -21.13 12.07 13.53
CA ASP A 401 -21.18 11.66 14.92
C ASP A 401 -20.07 12.38 15.69
N THR A 402 -20.45 13.25 16.61
CA THR A 402 -19.52 14.07 17.41
C THR A 402 -18.51 13.22 18.18
N GLN A 403 -18.93 12.09 18.75
CA GLN A 403 -18.04 11.22 19.53
C GLN A 403 -17.01 10.53 18.62
N GLN A 404 -17.45 10.00 17.49
CA GLN A 404 -16.54 9.36 16.53
C GLN A 404 -15.57 10.38 15.91
N LYS A 405 -16.05 11.58 15.58
CA LYS A 405 -15.22 12.68 15.10
C LYS A 405 -14.16 13.07 16.12
N GLU A 406 -14.51 13.23 17.39
CA GLU A 406 -13.58 13.56 18.46
C GLU A 406 -12.48 12.51 18.65
N ILE A 407 -12.83 11.22 18.54
CA ILE A 407 -11.84 10.14 18.59
C ILE A 407 -10.91 10.20 17.39
N PHE A 408 -11.45 10.41 16.19
CA PHE A 408 -10.69 10.43 14.95
C PHE A 408 -9.65 11.54 14.91
N VAL A 409 -10.02 12.77 15.27
CA VAL A 409 -9.12 13.93 15.22
C VAL A 409 -8.00 13.89 16.27
N LYS A 410 -8.11 13.02 17.29
CA LYS A 410 -7.08 12.80 18.32
C LYS A 410 -5.98 11.82 17.88
N ALA A 411 -6.01 11.34 16.64
CA ALA A 411 -4.96 10.47 16.11
C ALA A 411 -3.59 11.17 16.15
N THR A 412 -2.63 10.55 16.83
CA THR A 412 -1.26 11.06 16.99
C THR A 412 -0.31 10.56 15.90
N HIS A 413 -0.71 9.52 15.18
CA HIS A 413 0.10 8.82 14.19
C HIS A 413 -0.69 8.61 12.90
N PHE A 414 0.07 8.35 11.83
CA PHE A 414 -0.40 8.15 10.48
C PHE A 414 0.24 6.90 9.88
N ASN A 415 -0.48 6.20 9.00
CA ASN A 415 0.02 5.01 8.30
C ASN A 415 0.77 5.41 7.00
N PRO A 416 2.12 5.31 6.95
CA PRO A 416 2.91 5.58 5.75
C PRO A 416 2.86 4.44 4.71
N VAL A 417 2.09 3.38 4.97
CA VAL A 417 2.09 2.13 4.19
C VAL A 417 3.49 1.52 4.17
N ASP A 418 4.09 1.42 5.35
CA ASP A 418 5.35 0.73 5.59
C ASP A 418 5.07 -0.48 6.49
N MET A 419 5.07 -1.69 5.91
CA MET A 419 4.70 -2.88 6.67
C MET A 419 5.49 -4.13 6.28
N VAL A 420 5.52 -5.06 7.23
CA VAL A 420 6.05 -6.42 7.08
C VAL A 420 4.93 -7.39 7.37
N CYS A 421 4.64 -8.27 6.42
CA CYS A 421 3.56 -9.23 6.49
C CYS A 421 4.11 -10.66 6.56
N LEU A 422 3.44 -11.50 7.36
CA LEU A 422 3.66 -12.94 7.45
C LEU A 422 2.37 -13.64 7.07
N THR A 423 2.41 -14.48 6.04
CA THR A 423 1.22 -15.04 5.40
C THR A 423 1.16 -16.56 5.49
N THR A 424 2.02 -17.16 6.32
CA THR A 424 2.04 -18.60 6.61
C THR A 424 1.60 -18.89 8.04
N ASP A 425 0.96 -20.04 8.24
CA ASP A 425 0.60 -20.59 9.54
C ASP A 425 1.85 -21.13 10.28
N PHE A 426 1.70 -21.54 11.53
CA PHE A 426 2.81 -22.04 12.35
C PHE A 426 3.42 -23.35 11.82
N ALA A 427 2.72 -24.07 10.94
CA ALA A 427 3.22 -25.27 10.25
C ALA A 427 3.88 -24.95 8.89
N GLY A 428 3.91 -23.68 8.49
CA GLY A 428 4.49 -23.22 7.23
C GLY A 428 3.54 -23.22 6.04
N ASN A 429 2.26 -23.59 6.21
CA ASN A 429 1.29 -23.53 5.11
C ASN A 429 0.80 -22.10 4.89
N LYS A 430 0.59 -21.75 3.63
CA LYS A 430 0.09 -20.43 3.27
C LYS A 430 -1.38 -20.25 3.66
N PHE A 431 -1.69 -19.14 4.32
CA PHE A 431 -3.08 -18.73 4.55
C PHE A 431 -3.76 -18.30 3.25
N ASN A 432 -5.04 -18.64 3.10
CA ASN A 432 -5.90 -17.93 2.16
C ASN A 432 -6.31 -16.58 2.79
N LEU A 433 -5.65 -15.51 2.39
CA LEU A 433 -5.80 -14.17 2.96
C LEU A 433 -7.22 -13.61 2.81
N LEU A 434 -7.97 -14.06 1.79
CA LEU A 434 -9.36 -13.64 1.56
C LEU A 434 -10.28 -14.04 2.72
N LYS A 435 -9.95 -15.10 3.46
CA LYS A 435 -10.71 -15.53 4.65
C LYS A 435 -10.57 -14.58 5.84
N TYR A 436 -9.62 -13.65 5.80
CA TYR A 436 -9.30 -12.74 6.89
C TYR A 436 -9.66 -11.26 6.60
N ARG A 437 -10.44 -11.02 5.52
CA ARG A 437 -11.00 -9.71 5.16
C ARG A 437 -12.36 -9.48 5.83
N ASP A 438 -12.67 -8.23 6.19
CA ASP A 438 -14.06 -7.83 6.49
C ASP A 438 -14.71 -7.27 5.23
N ASP A 439 -15.57 -8.07 4.59
CA ASP A 439 -16.32 -7.70 3.39
C ASP A 439 -17.22 -6.47 3.59
N LYS A 440 -17.57 -6.09 4.83
CA LYS A 440 -18.38 -4.90 5.08
C LYS A 440 -17.56 -3.63 5.37
N ALA A 441 -16.23 -3.70 5.26
CA ALA A 441 -15.36 -2.54 5.42
C ALA A 441 -15.09 -1.81 4.08
N GLY A 442 -15.88 -2.08 3.04
CA GLY A 442 -15.90 -1.32 1.79
C GLY A 442 -16.61 0.03 1.97
N PHE A 443 -16.67 0.81 0.89
CA PHE A 443 -17.41 2.07 0.86
C PHE A 443 -17.96 2.38 -0.53
N ILE A 444 -18.94 3.28 -0.60
CA ILE A 444 -19.57 3.71 -1.84
C ILE A 444 -19.04 5.12 -2.18
N THR A 445 -18.63 5.31 -3.42
CA THR A 445 -18.23 6.61 -3.97
C THR A 445 -19.17 7.03 -5.09
N GLU A 446 -19.39 8.33 -5.21
CA GLU A 446 -20.07 8.92 -6.36
C GLU A 446 -19.05 9.36 -7.40
N LYS A 447 -19.31 9.03 -8.67
CA LYS A 447 -18.50 9.44 -9.82
C LYS A 447 -19.40 9.93 -10.93
N THR A 448 -18.83 10.68 -11.88
CA THR A 448 -19.54 11.07 -13.10
C THR A 448 -19.12 10.14 -14.23
N TYR A 449 -20.10 9.60 -14.96
CA TYR A 449 -19.88 8.84 -16.18
C TYR A 449 -20.81 9.33 -17.30
N ARG A 450 -20.20 9.78 -18.42
CA ARG A 450 -20.91 10.38 -19.56
C ARG A 450 -21.94 11.44 -19.15
N GLY A 451 -21.53 12.34 -18.26
CA GLY A 451 -22.37 13.43 -17.76
C GLY A 451 -23.44 13.04 -16.73
N LYS A 452 -23.56 11.76 -16.37
CA LYS A 452 -24.50 11.27 -15.35
C LYS A 452 -23.77 10.86 -14.08
N LYS A 453 -24.41 11.06 -12.92
CA LYS A 453 -23.91 10.53 -11.65
C LYS A 453 -24.09 9.02 -11.59
N ILE A 454 -23.06 8.33 -11.13
CA ILE A 454 -23.05 6.89 -10.87
C ILE A 454 -22.48 6.64 -9.47
N LYS A 455 -22.92 5.57 -8.83
CA LYS A 455 -22.33 5.03 -7.61
C LYS A 455 -21.45 3.84 -7.93
N VAL A 456 -20.30 3.77 -7.26
CA VAL A 456 -19.29 2.74 -7.43
C VAL A 456 -18.85 2.25 -6.06
N GLN A 457 -18.66 0.93 -5.91
CA GLN A 457 -18.11 0.37 -4.68
C GLN A 457 -16.60 0.30 -4.75
N GLU A 458 -15.95 0.64 -3.65
CA GLU A 458 -14.57 0.27 -3.40
C GLU A 458 -14.54 -0.90 -2.42
N LEU A 459 -13.75 -1.92 -2.77
CA LEU A 459 -13.52 -3.07 -1.91
C LEU A 459 -12.79 -2.62 -0.64
N PRO A 460 -12.89 -3.40 0.46
CA PRO A 460 -12.14 -3.12 1.69
C PRO A 460 -10.66 -2.92 1.37
N GLY A 461 -10.12 -1.72 1.58
CA GLY A 461 -8.76 -1.37 1.18
C GLY A 461 -7.72 -2.31 1.80
N LEU A 462 -6.56 -2.46 1.15
CA LEU A 462 -5.57 -3.49 1.47
C LEU A 462 -5.23 -3.52 2.97
N TRP A 463 -5.00 -2.35 3.57
CA TRP A 463 -4.56 -2.22 4.96
C TRP A 463 -5.65 -1.76 5.95
N ASN A 464 -6.84 -1.39 5.52
CA ASN A 464 -7.89 -0.91 6.43
C ASN A 464 -9.08 -1.87 6.57
N GLY A 465 -9.34 -2.74 5.58
CA GLY A 465 -10.43 -3.72 5.65
C GLY A 465 -10.07 -5.13 5.14
N SER A 466 -9.20 -5.22 4.14
CA SER A 466 -8.66 -6.50 3.64
C SER A 466 -7.82 -7.26 4.67
N MET A 467 -7.24 -6.54 5.63
CA MET A 467 -6.46 -7.09 6.73
C MET A 467 -7.18 -7.00 8.09
N ALA A 468 -8.50 -6.83 8.10
CA ALA A 468 -9.27 -6.59 9.33
C ALA A 468 -9.14 -7.71 10.38
N HIS A 469 -8.97 -8.96 9.94
CA HIS A 469 -8.84 -10.11 10.85
C HIS A 469 -7.40 -10.63 10.97
N TRP A 470 -6.41 -9.79 10.66
CA TRP A 470 -5.00 -10.10 10.84
C TRP A 470 -4.53 -9.70 12.25
N ILE A 471 -3.48 -10.34 12.73
CA ILE A 471 -2.74 -9.84 13.90
C ILE A 471 -2.03 -8.55 13.47
N THR A 472 -2.32 -7.46 14.18
CA THR A 472 -1.83 -6.13 13.83
C THR A 472 -0.98 -5.59 14.96
N ILE A 473 0.27 -5.27 14.66
CA ILE A 473 1.22 -4.67 15.61
C ILE A 473 1.70 -3.36 14.99
N PHE A 474 1.57 -2.26 15.74
CA PHE A 474 2.03 -0.95 15.31
C PHE A 474 3.33 -0.56 16.01
N VAL A 475 4.26 0.02 15.26
CA VAL A 475 5.57 0.45 15.74
C VAL A 475 5.79 1.89 15.34
N GLU A 476 6.10 2.79 16.28
CA GLU A 476 6.50 4.17 15.96
C GLU A 476 7.82 4.13 15.18
N ILE A 477 7.85 4.77 14.00
CA ILE A 477 9.04 4.96 13.18
C ILE A 477 9.24 6.45 12.84
N PRO A 478 10.47 6.89 12.51
CA PRO A 478 10.75 8.30 12.22
C PRO A 478 10.00 8.78 10.99
N VAL A 479 9.53 10.03 11.02
CA VAL A 479 8.77 10.64 9.91
C VAL A 479 9.62 10.74 8.63
N GLU A 480 10.94 10.83 8.78
CA GLU A 480 11.94 10.88 7.73
C GLU A 480 11.99 9.60 6.88
N THR A 481 11.36 8.51 7.35
CA THR A 481 11.19 7.27 6.57
C THR A 481 10.01 7.35 5.59
N PHE A 482 9.20 8.41 5.67
CA PHE A 482 8.04 8.67 4.82
C PHE A 482 8.30 9.89 3.93
N THR A 483 8.75 9.62 2.71
CA THR A 483 9.08 10.65 1.70
C THR A 483 8.30 10.39 0.41
N PRO A 484 6.96 10.60 0.40
CA PRO A 484 6.14 10.33 -0.76
C PRO A 484 6.20 11.47 -1.80
N VAL A 485 6.23 11.11 -3.08
CA VAL A 485 6.02 12.06 -4.20
C VAL A 485 4.57 11.95 -4.69
N LYS A 486 3.68 12.80 -4.18
CA LYS A 486 2.24 12.83 -4.50
C LYS A 486 1.91 13.84 -5.59
N THR A 487 2.52 15.02 -5.55
CA THR A 487 2.31 16.13 -6.48
C THR A 487 3.59 16.47 -7.23
N PHE A 488 3.46 17.21 -8.34
CA PHE A 488 4.58 17.67 -9.17
C PHE A 488 5.65 18.41 -8.35
N THR A 489 5.22 19.26 -7.42
CA THR A 489 6.10 20.07 -6.57
C THR A 489 6.79 19.29 -5.45
N ASP A 490 6.38 18.04 -5.17
CA ASP A 490 7.02 17.24 -4.12
C ASP A 490 8.48 16.91 -4.46
N TRP A 491 8.85 16.87 -5.74
CA TRP A 491 10.25 16.75 -6.14
C TRP A 491 11.13 17.88 -5.64
N LEU A 492 10.57 19.09 -5.42
CA LEU A 492 11.33 20.25 -4.96
C LEU A 492 11.57 20.26 -3.44
N ARG A 493 10.94 19.33 -2.71
CA ARG A 493 11.18 19.20 -1.27
C ARG A 493 12.63 18.79 -1.03
N ASN A 494 13.20 19.31 0.06
CA ASN A 494 14.61 19.06 0.39
C ASN A 494 14.95 17.58 0.40
N GLU A 495 14.04 16.73 0.88
CA GLU A 495 14.13 15.27 0.94
C GLU A 495 14.48 14.62 -0.40
N HIS A 496 13.95 15.15 -1.51
CA HIS A 496 14.17 14.63 -2.87
C HIS A 496 15.30 15.34 -3.62
N GLN A 497 15.89 16.37 -3.02
CA GLN A 497 17.00 17.11 -3.60
C GLN A 497 18.34 16.54 -3.13
N ASN A 498 19.29 16.49 -4.06
CA ASN A 498 20.70 16.33 -3.69
C ASN A 498 21.17 17.61 -3.00
N LYS A 499 21.83 17.46 -1.86
CA LYS A 499 22.63 18.57 -1.33
C LYS A 499 23.88 18.62 -2.21
N LEU A 500 23.94 19.63 -3.07
CA LEU A 500 25.17 20.01 -3.78
C LEU A 500 26.31 20.23 -2.80
#